data_AF-A0AAD7N802-F1
#
_entry.id   AF-A0AAD7N802-F1
#
_cell.length_a   1.000
_cell.length_b   1.000
_cell.length_c   1.000
_cell.angle_alpha   90.00
_cell.angle_beta   90.00
_cell.angle_gamma   90.00
#
_symmetry.space_group_name_H-M   'P 1'
#
loop_
_entity.id
_entity.type
_entity.pdbx_description
1 polymer ?
#
loop_
_entity_poly.entity_id
_entity_poly.type
_entity_poly.pdbx_seq_one_letter_code
_entity_poly.pdbx_strand_id
1 'polypeptide(L)'
;QRKLWDAPPSATNEFIPGRLSVCLGMPIMLRANDATEMCITKGQESVVVGWDETVGPADQRVLETLFVRLVNPPRTIQILDLPENVVPLVRTINHITVLLTDDTLLSVLREQVVCLLNF
;
A
#
# COMPACT_ATOMS: atom_id res chain seq x y z
N GLN A 1 5.53 15.65 -11.37
CA GLN A 1 4.82 14.54 -10.71
C GLN A 1 5.08 13.18 -11.36
N ARG A 2 4.87 13.00 -12.68
CA ARG A 2 5.09 11.71 -13.38
C ARG A 2 6.44 11.03 -13.11
N LYS A 3 7.54 11.78 -13.13
CA LYS A 3 8.89 11.25 -12.79
C LYS A 3 8.98 10.66 -11.37
N LEU A 4 8.23 11.17 -10.40
CA LEU A 4 8.19 10.64 -9.03
C LEU A 4 7.36 9.36 -8.92
N TRP A 5 6.32 9.23 -9.76
CA TRP A 5 5.51 8.01 -9.83
C TRP A 5 6.24 6.86 -10.51
N ASP A 6 7.01 7.17 -11.55
CA ASP A 6 7.81 6.20 -12.31
C ASP A 6 9.18 5.92 -11.66
N ALA A 7 9.49 6.56 -10.52
CA ALA A 7 10.72 6.32 -9.79
C ALA A 7 10.75 4.87 -9.24
N PRO A 8 11.91 4.19 -9.31
CA PRO A 8 12.02 2.83 -8.80
C PRO A 8 11.81 2.82 -7.27
N PRO A 9 11.34 1.71 -6.67
CA PRO A 9 11.17 1.60 -5.22
C PRO A 9 12.45 1.97 -4.45
N SER A 10 13.62 1.61 -4.99
CA SER A 10 14.93 1.92 -4.41
C SER A 10 15.27 3.40 -4.33
N ALA A 11 14.58 4.27 -5.08
CA ALA A 11 14.75 5.71 -4.99
C ALA A 11 14.05 6.31 -3.76
N THR A 12 13.30 5.51 -3.00
CA THR A 12 12.57 5.97 -1.81
C THR A 12 13.14 5.33 -0.54
N ASN A 13 13.18 6.08 0.55
CA ASN A 13 13.62 5.59 1.86
C ASN A 13 12.76 4.42 2.41
N GLU A 14 11.53 4.26 1.92
CA GLU A 14 10.61 3.20 2.35
C GLU A 14 10.67 1.93 1.48
N PHE A 15 11.36 2.00 0.34
CA PHE A 15 11.37 0.97 -0.71
C PHE A 15 9.97 0.65 -1.26
N ILE A 16 9.12 1.67 -1.40
CA ILE A 16 7.73 1.54 -1.89
C ILE A 16 7.59 2.34 -3.20
N PRO A 17 7.08 1.71 -4.29
CA PRO A 17 6.91 2.40 -5.56
C PRO A 17 5.94 3.58 -5.44
N GLY A 18 6.17 4.63 -6.24
CA GLY A 18 5.30 5.79 -6.33
C GLY A 18 3.96 5.55 -7.05
N ARG A 19 3.78 4.35 -7.62
CA ARG A 19 2.54 3.86 -8.21
C ARG A 19 2.38 2.38 -7.87
N LEU A 20 1.21 2.00 -7.37
CA LEU A 20 0.84 0.61 -7.14
C LEU A 20 0.11 0.05 -8.36
N SER A 21 0.61 -1.05 -8.90
CA SER A 21 -0.06 -1.83 -9.94
C SER A 21 -0.61 -3.11 -9.30
N VAL A 22 -1.86 -3.07 -8.84
CA VAL A 22 -2.51 -4.20 -8.13
C VAL A 22 -3.34 -5.06 -9.09
N CYS A 23 -3.46 -6.35 -8.77
CA CYS A 23 -4.42 -7.24 -9.41
C CYS A 23 -5.01 -8.21 -8.38
N LEU A 24 -6.20 -8.75 -8.68
CA LEU A 24 -6.84 -9.75 -7.82
C LEU A 24 -5.96 -11.00 -7.71
N GLY A 25 -5.82 -11.53 -6.50
CA GLY A 25 -4.97 -12.69 -6.22
C GLY A 25 -3.48 -12.37 -6.08
N MET A 26 -3.06 -11.11 -6.25
CA MET A 26 -1.65 -10.73 -6.11
C MET A 26 -1.20 -10.86 -4.64
N PRO A 27 -0.04 -11.51 -4.37
CA PRO A 27 0.57 -11.47 -3.06
C PRO A 27 1.17 -10.08 -2.79
N ILE A 28 0.92 -9.56 -1.59
CA ILE A 28 1.49 -8.32 -1.10
C ILE A 28 1.97 -8.47 0.34
N MET A 29 2.88 -7.61 0.77
CA MET A 29 3.33 -7.52 2.15
C MET A 29 3.00 -6.15 2.71
N LEU A 30 2.38 -6.10 3.89
CA LEU A 30 2.08 -4.84 4.57
C LEU A 30 3.37 -4.17 5.02
N ARG A 31 3.47 -2.85 4.84
CA ARG A 31 4.67 -2.07 5.18
C ARG A 31 4.46 -1.12 6.37
N ALA A 32 3.23 -1.05 6.89
CA ALA A 32 2.85 -0.28 8.07
C ALA A 32 2.24 -1.17 9.16
N ASN A 33 2.27 -0.69 10.40
CA ASN A 33 1.49 -1.25 11.50
C ASN A 33 0.25 -0.38 11.67
N ASP A 34 -0.89 -0.83 11.15
CA ASP A 34 -2.12 -0.04 11.18
C ASP A 34 -3.02 -0.46 12.34
N ALA A 35 -3.20 -1.76 12.55
CA ALA A 35 -4.02 -2.31 13.62
C ALA A 35 -3.46 -3.65 14.09
N THR A 36 -2.58 -3.61 15.09
CA THR A 36 -1.89 -4.79 15.65
C THR A 36 -2.87 -5.82 16.21
N GLU A 37 -3.94 -5.36 16.84
CA GLU A 37 -5.01 -6.22 17.34
C GLU A 37 -5.69 -6.99 16.20
N MET A 38 -5.79 -6.39 15.01
CA MET A 38 -6.40 -7.03 13.84
C MET A 38 -5.36 -7.69 12.93
N CYS A 39 -4.16 -7.99 13.45
CA CYS A 39 -3.03 -8.55 12.72
C CYS A 39 -2.64 -7.77 11.44
N ILE A 40 -2.98 -6.48 11.38
CA ILE A 40 -2.57 -5.56 10.30
C ILE A 40 -1.22 -4.97 10.71
N THR A 41 -0.18 -5.79 10.60
CA THR A 41 1.18 -5.47 11.04
C THR A 41 2.16 -5.46 9.88
N LYS A 42 3.25 -4.71 10.04
CA LYS A 42 4.34 -4.65 9.08
C LYS A 42 4.95 -6.04 8.93
N GLY A 43 5.06 -6.50 7.68
CA GLY A 43 5.55 -7.83 7.34
C GLY A 43 4.44 -8.87 7.17
N GLN A 44 3.18 -8.56 7.51
CA GLN A 44 2.08 -9.48 7.29
C GLN A 44 1.88 -9.73 5.79
N GLU A 45 1.99 -11.00 5.39
CA GLU A 45 1.69 -11.45 4.04
C GLU A 45 0.18 -11.45 3.82
N SER A 46 -0.24 -10.98 2.64
CA SER A 46 -1.65 -10.85 2.31
C SER A 46 -1.87 -11.05 0.81
N VAL A 47 -3.11 -11.36 0.43
CA VAL A 47 -3.53 -11.52 -0.96
C VAL A 47 -4.59 -10.48 -1.30
N VAL A 48 -4.44 -9.76 -2.41
CA VAL A 48 -5.42 -8.79 -2.87
C VAL A 48 -6.73 -9.48 -3.24
N VAL A 49 -7.84 -9.02 -2.66
CA VAL A 49 -9.20 -9.54 -2.94
C VAL A 49 -10.15 -8.50 -3.53
N GLY A 50 -9.80 -7.21 -3.48
CA GLY A 50 -10.58 -6.14 -4.08
C GLY A 50 -10.01 -4.78 -3.75
N TRP A 51 -10.57 -3.72 -4.34
CA TRP A 51 -10.23 -2.34 -4.00
C TRP A 51 -11.35 -1.38 -4.39
N ASP A 52 -11.38 -0.23 -3.71
CA ASP A 52 -12.12 0.95 -4.10
C ASP A 52 -11.17 2.00 -4.67
N GLU A 53 -11.60 2.67 -5.73
CA GLU A 53 -10.84 3.74 -6.38
C GLU A 53 -11.68 5.02 -6.55
N THR A 54 -11.00 6.16 -6.51
CA THR A 54 -11.57 7.47 -6.86
C THR A 54 -10.81 8.09 -8.02
N VAL A 55 -11.42 9.11 -8.63
CA VAL A 55 -10.79 9.92 -9.67
C VAL A 55 -10.10 11.12 -9.00
N GLY A 56 -8.78 11.19 -9.15
CA GLY A 56 -7.96 12.27 -8.64
C GLY A 56 -8.03 13.55 -9.50
N PRO A 57 -7.40 14.64 -9.06
CA PRO A 57 -7.50 15.96 -9.69
C PRO A 57 -6.92 16.05 -11.12
N ALA A 58 -6.13 15.07 -11.56
CA ALA A 58 -5.56 14.97 -12.90
C ALA A 58 -6.12 13.77 -13.67
N ASP A 59 -7.36 13.37 -13.38
CA ASP A 59 -8.08 12.23 -13.99
C ASP A 59 -7.37 10.87 -13.81
N GLN A 60 -6.53 10.78 -12.78
CA GLN A 60 -5.83 9.56 -12.42
C GLN A 60 -6.66 8.74 -11.42
N ARG A 61 -6.62 7.42 -11.55
CA ARG A 61 -7.20 6.51 -10.55
C ARG A 61 -6.37 6.56 -9.28
N VAL A 62 -7.02 6.79 -8.15
CA VAL A 62 -6.41 6.81 -6.82
C VAL A 62 -7.01 5.69 -6.00
N LEU A 63 -6.15 4.83 -5.46
CA LEU A 63 -6.55 3.74 -4.58
C LEU A 63 -6.96 4.32 -3.22
N GLU A 64 -8.24 4.19 -2.87
CA GLU A 64 -8.78 4.64 -1.57
C GLU A 64 -8.57 3.56 -0.51
N THR A 65 -9.12 2.38 -0.80
CA THR A 65 -9.14 1.23 0.10
C THR A 65 -8.70 0.00 -0.67
N LEU A 66 -7.69 -0.70 -0.19
CA LEU A 66 -7.28 -2.01 -0.70
C LEU A 66 -7.79 -3.09 0.24
N PHE A 67 -8.63 -3.98 -0.26
CA PHE A 67 -9.09 -5.14 0.50
C PHE A 67 -8.14 -6.30 0.29
N VAL A 68 -7.61 -6.83 1.39
CA VAL A 68 -6.68 -7.97 1.34
C VAL A 68 -7.08 -9.05 2.32
N ARG A 69 -6.84 -10.30 1.94
CA ARG A 69 -6.95 -11.44 2.83
C ARG A 69 -5.60 -11.74 3.46
N LEU A 70 -5.52 -11.71 4.78
CA LEU A 70 -4.31 -12.04 5.51
C LEU A 70 -3.96 -13.53 5.32
N VAL A 71 -2.69 -13.82 5.10
CA VAL A 71 -2.17 -15.19 4.98
C VAL A 71 -1.67 -15.66 6.34
N ASN A 72 -2.26 -16.75 6.85
CA ASN A 72 -1.90 -17.36 8.14
C ASN A 72 -1.77 -16.36 9.31
N PRO A 73 -2.78 -15.50 9.56
CA PRO A 73 -2.70 -14.58 10.69
C PRO A 73 -2.64 -15.36 12.02
N PRO A 74 -2.01 -14.81 13.08
CA PRO A 74 -1.93 -15.46 14.40
C PRO A 74 -3.27 -15.84 15.01
N ARG A 75 -4.35 -15.15 14.60
CA ARG A 75 -5.73 -15.44 14.97
C ARG A 75 -6.65 -15.14 13.80
N THR A 76 -7.77 -15.85 13.74
CA THR A 76 -8.85 -15.54 12.79
C THR A 76 -9.41 -14.15 13.07
N ILE A 77 -9.54 -13.36 12.01
CA ILE A 77 -10.10 -12.01 12.05
C ILE A 77 -11.39 -11.99 11.27
N GLN A 78 -12.42 -11.39 11.86
CA GLN A 78 -13.72 -11.23 11.23
C GLN A 78 -14.19 -9.80 11.46
N ILE A 79 -14.14 -8.98 10.41
CA ILE A 79 -14.73 -7.64 10.42
C ILE A 79 -16.19 -7.79 9.97
N LEU A 80 -17.09 -7.01 10.57
CA LEU A 80 -18.49 -6.98 10.16
C LEU A 80 -18.58 -6.67 8.66
N ASP A 81 -19.42 -7.41 7.93
CA ASP A 81 -19.65 -7.26 6.48
C ASP A 81 -18.45 -7.60 5.57
N LEU A 82 -17.34 -8.13 6.10
CA LEU A 82 -16.22 -8.64 5.31
C LEU A 82 -16.06 -10.17 5.47
N PRO A 83 -15.50 -10.87 4.48
CA PRO A 83 -15.16 -12.28 4.65
C PRO A 83 -14.08 -12.50 5.71
N GLU A 84 -13.94 -13.74 6.15
CA GLU A 84 -12.92 -14.13 7.14
C GLU A 84 -11.51 -13.75 6.67
N ASN A 85 -10.74 -13.16 7.58
CA ASN A 85 -9.38 -12.66 7.41
C ASN A 85 -9.23 -11.58 6.33
N VAL A 86 -10.33 -11.02 5.83
CA VAL A 86 -10.29 -9.87 4.92
C VAL A 86 -10.27 -8.58 5.72
N VAL A 87 -9.31 -7.72 5.41
CA VAL A 87 -9.12 -6.42 6.06
C VAL A 87 -9.03 -5.29 5.03
N PRO A 88 -9.59 -4.11 5.33
CA PRO A 88 -9.39 -2.92 4.51
C PRO A 88 -8.08 -2.22 4.88
N LEU A 89 -7.32 -1.81 3.87
CA LEU A 89 -6.15 -0.95 4.01
C LEU A 89 -6.45 0.38 3.36
N VAL A 90 -6.60 1.43 4.16
CA VAL A 90 -6.88 2.78 3.67
C VAL A 90 -5.58 3.48 3.28
N ARG A 91 -5.63 4.38 2.29
CA ARG A 91 -4.48 5.21 1.97
C ARG A 91 -4.11 6.10 3.17
N THR A 92 -2.82 6.27 3.42
CA THR A 92 -2.29 7.12 4.48
C THR A 92 -1.35 8.17 3.91
N ILE A 93 -1.22 9.29 4.62
CA ILE A 93 -0.33 10.39 4.26
C ILE A 93 0.98 10.22 5.01
N ASN A 94 2.06 9.99 4.28
CA ASN A 94 3.41 9.83 4.82
C ASN A 94 4.39 10.83 4.20
N HIS A 95 5.31 11.32 5.02
CA HIS A 95 6.48 12.07 4.54
C HIS A 95 7.56 11.09 4.10
N ILE A 96 7.90 11.14 2.82
CA ILE A 96 8.96 10.30 2.25
C ILE A 96 10.08 11.16 1.68
N THR A 97 11.25 10.55 1.57
CA THR A 97 12.39 11.15 0.88
C THR A 97 12.67 10.36 -0.39
N VAL A 98 12.75 11.08 -1.51
CA VAL A 98 13.03 10.52 -2.83
C VAL A 98 14.40 11.01 -3.29
N LEU A 99 15.28 10.08 -3.66
CA LEU A 99 16.54 10.35 -4.33
C LEU A 99 16.28 10.59 -5.82
N LEU A 100 16.57 11.80 -6.28
CA LEU A 100 16.46 12.17 -7.69
C LEU A 100 17.67 11.68 -8.48
N THR A 101 17.57 11.72 -9.81
CA THR A 101 18.65 11.28 -10.72
C THR A 101 19.90 12.17 -10.69
N ASP A 102 19.80 13.35 -10.07
CA ASP A 102 20.89 14.31 -9.86
C ASP A 102 21.46 14.26 -8.43
N ASP A 103 21.19 13.17 -7.70
CA ASP A 103 21.54 12.93 -6.30
C ASP A 103 20.91 13.89 -5.28
N THR A 104 19.97 14.74 -5.72
CA THR A 104 19.21 15.60 -4.79
C THR A 104 18.20 14.79 -4.00
N LEU A 105 18.06 15.08 -2.70
CA LEU A 105 17.01 14.53 -1.86
C LEU A 105 15.79 15.45 -1.86
N LEU A 106 14.65 14.93 -2.29
CA LEU A 106 13.37 15.63 -2.27
C LEU A 106 12.46 15.04 -1.20
N SER A 107 11.98 15.88 -0.27
CA SER A 107 10.92 15.49 0.66
C SER A 107 9.56 15.72 0.01
N VAL A 108 8.71 14.70 -0.02
CA VAL A 108 7.36 14.79 -0.55
C VAL A 108 6.34 14.16 0.40
N LEU A 109 5.14 14.71 0.39
CA LEU A 109 3.96 14.11 0.99
C LEU A 109 3.39 13.09 0.00
N ARG A 110 3.33 11.82 0.41
CA ARG A 110 2.72 10.74 -0.36
C ARG A 110 1.44 10.31 0.32
N GLU A 111 0.35 10.28 -0.42
CA GLU A 111 -0.93 9.69 0.00
C GLU A 111 -1.15 8.39 -0.77
N GLN A 112 -0.94 7.24 -0.12
CA GLN A 112 -1.05 5.91 -0.75
C GLN A 112 -1.24 4.81 0.30
N VAL A 113 -1.79 3.67 -0.11
CA VAL A 113 -1.69 2.42 0.67
C VAL A 113 -0.22 1.98 0.79
N VAL A 114 0.17 1.57 2.00
CA VAL A 114 1.57 1.29 2.36
C VAL A 114 1.83 -0.21 2.30
N CYS A 115 2.07 -0.72 1.09
CA CYS A 115 2.34 -2.13 0.84
C CYS A 115 3.45 -2.37 -0.20
N LEU A 116 4.05 -3.55 -0.15
CA LEU A 116 5.02 -4.04 -1.13
C LEU A 116 4.34 -5.11 -2.00
N LEU A 117 4.47 -4.97 -3.32
CA LEU A 117 3.84 -5.86 -4.30
C LEU A 117 4.79 -7.00 -4.69
N ASN A 118 4.24 -8.22 -4.81
CA ASN A 118 4.90 -9.39 -5.40
C ASN A 118 6.35 -9.59 -4.91
N PHE A 119 6.46 -9.78 -3.60
CA PHE A 119 7.71 -9.94 -2.85
C PHE A 119 8.27 -11.37 -2.97
#